data_AF-A0A954H8Z7-F1
#
_entry.id   AF-A0A954H8Z7-F1
#
_cell.length_a   1.000
_cell.length_b   1.000
_cell.length_c   1.000
_cell.angle_alpha   90.00
_cell.angle_beta   90.00
_cell.angle_gamma   90.00
#
_symmetry.space_group_name_H-M   'P 1'
#
loop_
_entity.id
_entity.type
_entity.pdbx_description
1 polymer ?
#
loop_
_entity_poly.entity_id
_entity_poly.type
_entity_poly.pdbx_seq_one_letter_code
_entity_poly.pdbx_strand_id
1 'polypeptide(L)'
;YFEPDGDDHALCLYDPLKDRYIIKRTSPRNVLSVRTTDEKLALLTPLEEPDVQEANRLLLEIIDPESERHLLRYEIKDDQANKLSFLRVFDDRDHYYVNLQHHDNSPDLPRQYYPAGDTLLENVTIRGKMLAFDKQTGKLLWKKTFQPASVIRLEPYRLPVLILVSRTRDRMNPNLHSLAVEAIDTRTGKSLGFHDEILTDRLVYGTYDPHKQRVSLTGHRTTIHLDLLSEETKALYLQATGSFQGLDLR
;
A
#
# COMPACT_ATOMS: atom_id res chain seq x y z
N TYR A 1 -25.07 -26.44 -12.92
CA TYR A 1 -23.81 -26.93 -13.49
C TYR A 1 -23.40 -25.98 -14.59
N PHE A 2 -22.35 -25.19 -14.36
CA PHE A 2 -21.72 -24.40 -15.41
C PHE A 2 -20.53 -25.23 -15.87
N GLU A 3 -20.58 -25.74 -17.09
CA GLU A 3 -19.38 -26.23 -17.77
C GLU A 3 -18.59 -25.00 -18.18
N PRO A 4 -17.37 -24.78 -17.67
CA PRO A 4 -16.54 -23.71 -18.17
C PRO A 4 -16.12 -24.11 -19.59
N ASP A 5 -16.75 -23.50 -20.60
CA ASP A 5 -16.15 -23.44 -21.93
C ASP A 5 -14.78 -22.77 -21.75
N GLY A 6 -13.74 -23.56 -22.02
CA GLY A 6 -12.46 -23.53 -21.30
C GLY A 6 -11.52 -22.34 -21.49
N ASP A 7 -11.98 -21.14 -21.87
CA ASP A 7 -11.09 -19.99 -22.13
C ASP A 7 -11.53 -18.65 -21.52
N ASP A 8 -12.69 -18.56 -20.85
CA ASP A 8 -13.17 -17.29 -20.28
C ASP A 8 -12.77 -17.11 -18.80
N HIS A 9 -12.08 -16.02 -18.49
CA HIS A 9 -11.84 -15.61 -17.10
C HIS A 9 -13.15 -15.09 -16.47
N ALA A 10 -13.86 -15.97 -15.76
CA ALA A 10 -15.10 -15.60 -15.07
C ALA A 10 -14.83 -15.08 -13.65
N LEU A 11 -15.39 -13.92 -13.32
CA LEU A 11 -15.52 -13.41 -11.95
C LEU A 11 -16.94 -13.68 -11.44
N CYS A 12 -17.01 -14.43 -10.34
CA CYS A 12 -18.27 -14.75 -9.68
C CYS A 12 -18.21 -14.40 -8.19
N LEU A 13 -19.17 -13.63 -7.70
CA LEU A 13 -19.47 -13.46 -6.28
C LEU A 13 -20.81 -14.16 -6.00
N TYR A 14 -20.81 -15.15 -5.13
CA TYR A 14 -21.97 -16.01 -4.86
C TYR A 14 -22.40 -15.89 -3.40
N ASP A 15 -23.70 -15.69 -3.20
CA ASP A 15 -24.37 -15.71 -1.89
C ASP A 15 -24.94 -17.12 -1.66
N PRO A 16 -24.29 -17.95 -0.81
CA PRO A 16 -24.74 -19.32 -0.56
C PRO A 16 -26.02 -19.38 0.29
N LEU A 17 -26.37 -18.30 1.01
CA LEU A 17 -27.58 -18.28 1.83
C LEU A 17 -28.83 -18.02 0.98
N LYS A 18 -28.67 -17.22 -0.08
CA LYS A 18 -29.74 -16.91 -1.04
C LYS A 18 -29.68 -17.74 -2.32
N ASP A 19 -28.70 -18.65 -2.43
CA ASP A 19 -28.42 -19.46 -3.61
C ASP A 19 -28.42 -18.65 -4.91
N ARG A 20 -27.68 -17.52 -4.92
CA ARG A 20 -27.63 -16.62 -6.09
C ARG A 20 -26.26 -15.99 -6.29
N TYR A 21 -25.95 -15.66 -7.54
CA TYR A 21 -24.79 -14.82 -7.85
C TYR A 21 -25.12 -13.34 -7.62
N ILE A 22 -24.30 -12.67 -6.81
CA ILE A 22 -24.30 -11.21 -6.64
C ILE A 22 -23.60 -10.56 -7.84
N ILE A 23 -22.47 -11.14 -8.26
CA ILE A 23 -21.71 -10.71 -9.44
C ILE A 23 -21.45 -11.94 -10.29
N LYS A 24 -21.70 -11.83 -11.59
CA LYS A 24 -21.27 -12.82 -12.59
C LYS A 24 -20.85 -12.08 -13.84
N ARG A 25 -19.55 -12.10 -14.17
CA ARG A 25 -18.98 -11.41 -15.33
C ARG A 25 -17.92 -12.27 -15.97
N THR A 26 -17.82 -12.22 -17.29
CA THR A 26 -16.66 -12.72 -18.03
C THR A 26 -15.71 -11.55 -18.28
N SER A 27 -14.42 -11.85 -18.35
CA SER A 27 -13.38 -10.91 -18.72
C SER A 27 -12.46 -11.57 -19.73
N PRO A 28 -11.99 -10.83 -20.74
CA PRO A 28 -11.04 -11.36 -21.72
C PRO A 28 -9.65 -11.63 -21.12
N ARG A 29 -9.40 -11.17 -19.88
CA ARG A 29 -8.10 -11.24 -19.20
C ARG A 29 -8.29 -11.49 -17.71
N ASN A 30 -7.20 -11.81 -17.03
CA ASN A 30 -7.19 -11.98 -15.57
C ASN A 30 -7.77 -10.75 -14.85
N VAL A 31 -8.80 -10.98 -14.04
CA VAL A 31 -9.33 -10.01 -13.10
C VAL A 31 -8.57 -10.15 -11.79
N LEU A 32 -8.01 -9.05 -11.28
CA LEU A 32 -7.41 -9.05 -9.95
C LEU A 32 -8.48 -8.70 -8.91
N SER A 33 -8.49 -9.43 -7.81
CA SER A 33 -9.39 -9.18 -6.69
C SER A 33 -8.64 -9.22 -5.37
N VAL A 34 -9.05 -8.37 -4.44
CA VAL A 34 -8.51 -8.36 -3.08
C VAL A 34 -9.57 -7.87 -2.12
N ARG A 35 -9.56 -8.40 -0.89
CA ARG A 35 -10.39 -7.90 0.19
C ARG A 35 -9.69 -6.71 0.86
N THR A 36 -10.42 -5.62 1.07
CA THR A 36 -9.94 -4.44 1.80
C THR A 36 -9.91 -4.72 3.31
N THR A 37 -9.31 -3.83 4.09
CA THR A 37 -9.23 -3.98 5.54
C THR A 37 -10.57 -3.71 6.24
N ASP A 38 -11.48 -2.96 5.61
CA ASP A 38 -12.89 -2.82 6.01
C ASP A 38 -13.85 -3.87 5.40
N GLU A 39 -13.32 -5.03 5.00
CA GLU A 39 -14.06 -6.20 4.51
C GLU A 39 -14.91 -5.94 3.24
N LYS A 40 -14.45 -5.01 2.40
CA LYS A 40 -15.02 -4.74 1.07
C LYS A 40 -14.26 -5.52 0.01
N LEU A 41 -14.87 -5.70 -1.15
CA LEU A 41 -14.25 -6.38 -2.28
C LEU A 41 -13.73 -5.34 -3.28
N ALA A 42 -12.42 -5.30 -3.47
CA ALA A 42 -11.81 -4.54 -4.55
C ALA A 42 -11.57 -5.43 -5.77
N LEU A 43 -11.95 -4.93 -6.95
CA LEU A 43 -11.82 -5.59 -8.23
C LEU A 43 -11.09 -4.68 -9.20
N LEU A 44 -10.22 -5.26 -10.03
CA LEU A 44 -9.57 -4.56 -11.12
C LEU A 44 -9.71 -5.38 -12.39
N THR A 45 -10.58 -4.90 -13.27
CA THR A 45 -11.00 -5.60 -14.49
C THR A 45 -10.43 -4.89 -15.70
N PRO A 46 -9.68 -5.57 -16.58
CA PRO A 46 -9.27 -5.00 -17.85
C PRO A 46 -10.51 -4.65 -18.71
N LEU A 47 -10.52 -3.43 -19.27
CA LEU A 47 -11.57 -2.99 -20.18
C LEU A 47 -11.18 -3.33 -21.62
N GLU A 48 -12.15 -3.78 -22.39
CA GLU A 48 -11.97 -4.01 -23.82
C GLU A 48 -11.85 -2.68 -24.57
N GLU A 49 -10.86 -2.61 -25.44
CA GLU A 49 -10.84 -1.65 -26.52
C GLU A 49 -10.88 -2.43 -27.83
N PRO A 50 -11.95 -2.28 -28.63
CA PRO A 50 -11.93 -2.74 -30.01
C PRO A 50 -10.67 -2.15 -30.68
N ASP A 51 -9.90 -2.99 -31.35
CA ASP A 51 -8.71 -2.63 -32.15
C ASP A 51 -7.39 -2.35 -31.40
N VAL A 52 -7.32 -2.50 -30.07
CA VAL A 52 -6.06 -2.30 -29.32
C VAL A 52 -5.54 -3.60 -28.72
N GLN A 53 -4.39 -4.09 -29.21
CA GLN A 53 -3.75 -5.32 -28.72
C GLN A 53 -3.33 -5.23 -27.24
N GLU A 54 -3.06 -4.03 -26.72
CA GLU A 54 -2.68 -3.79 -25.33
C GLU A 54 -3.77 -3.03 -24.58
N ALA A 55 -4.64 -3.78 -23.86
CA ALA A 55 -5.59 -3.17 -22.94
C ALA A 55 -4.84 -2.41 -21.83
N ASN A 56 -4.76 -1.08 -21.96
CA ASN A 56 -4.16 -0.16 -20.98
C ASN A 56 -5.21 0.48 -20.07
N ARG A 57 -6.50 0.16 -20.25
CA ARG A 57 -7.60 0.66 -19.43
C ARG A 57 -8.07 -0.44 -18.48
N LEU A 58 -8.17 -0.07 -17.21
CA LEU A 58 -8.58 -0.94 -16.14
C LEU A 58 -9.74 -0.28 -15.41
N LEU A 59 -10.79 -1.05 -15.10
CA LEU A 59 -11.87 -0.63 -14.24
C LEU A 59 -11.58 -1.09 -12.82
N LEU A 60 -11.34 -0.13 -11.93
CA LEU A 60 -11.28 -0.36 -10.50
C LEU A 60 -12.68 -0.22 -9.91
N GLU A 61 -13.11 -1.22 -9.14
CA GLU A 61 -14.35 -1.20 -8.36
C GLU A 61 -14.04 -1.55 -6.90
N ILE A 62 -14.70 -0.88 -5.95
CA ILE A 62 -14.78 -1.32 -4.55
C ILE A 62 -16.26 -1.52 -4.24
N ILE A 63 -16.62 -2.73 -3.80
CA ILE A 63 -17.99 -3.18 -3.62
C ILE A 63 -18.18 -3.62 -2.19
N ASP A 64 -19.29 -3.19 -1.60
CA ASP A 64 -19.78 -3.76 -0.35
C ASP A 64 -20.55 -5.04 -0.65
N PRO A 65 -20.02 -6.23 -0.29
CA PRO A 65 -20.67 -7.50 -0.63
C PRO A 65 -21.99 -7.70 0.10
N GLU A 66 -22.20 -7.07 1.27
CA GLU A 66 -23.43 -7.23 2.04
C GLU A 66 -24.59 -6.42 1.45
N SER A 67 -24.31 -5.15 1.10
CA SER A 67 -25.31 -4.25 0.53
C SER A 67 -25.37 -4.28 -1.00
N GLU A 68 -24.45 -5.01 -1.63
CA GLU A 68 -24.26 -5.08 -3.10
C GLU A 68 -23.99 -3.71 -3.74
N ARG A 69 -23.57 -2.73 -2.93
CA ARG A 69 -23.36 -1.34 -3.36
C ARG A 69 -21.94 -1.14 -3.87
N HIS A 70 -21.82 -0.51 -5.03
CA HIS A 70 -20.54 0.03 -5.50
C HIS A 70 -20.18 1.27 -4.69
N LEU A 71 -19.12 1.17 -3.89
CA LEU A 71 -18.54 2.28 -3.12
C LEU A 71 -17.60 3.12 -3.96
N LEU A 72 -16.91 2.48 -4.91
CA LEU A 72 -16.00 3.13 -5.84
C LEU A 72 -16.13 2.47 -7.21
N ARG A 73 -16.09 3.31 -8.26
CA ARG A 73 -15.93 2.87 -9.65
C ARG A 73 -15.08 3.91 -10.38
N TYR A 74 -13.88 3.52 -10.80
CA TYR A 74 -12.91 4.42 -11.38
C TYR A 74 -12.15 3.77 -12.52
N GLU A 75 -12.02 4.49 -13.64
CA GLU A 75 -11.25 4.01 -14.79
C GLU A 75 -9.79 4.47 -14.68
N ILE A 76 -8.87 3.51 -14.71
CA ILE A 76 -7.44 3.72 -14.64
C ILE A 76 -6.85 3.51 -16.02
N LYS A 77 -6.17 4.53 -16.55
CA LYS A 77 -5.24 4.37 -17.66
C LYS A 77 -3.86 4.00 -17.12
N ASP A 78 -3.37 2.85 -17.52
CA ASP A 78 -2.09 2.30 -17.12
C ASP A 78 -1.35 1.67 -18.30
N ASP A 79 -0.34 2.38 -18.80
CA ASP A 79 0.45 1.95 -19.97
C ASP A 79 1.27 0.68 -19.71
N GLN A 80 1.31 0.19 -18.46
CA GLN A 80 1.94 -1.09 -18.08
C GLN A 80 0.92 -2.13 -17.60
N ALA A 81 -0.38 -1.96 -17.90
CA ALA A 81 -1.44 -2.88 -17.46
C ALA A 81 -1.15 -4.36 -17.79
N ASN A 82 -0.47 -4.64 -18.91
CA ASN A 82 -0.04 -5.98 -19.30
C ASN A 82 1.01 -6.62 -18.36
N LYS A 83 1.76 -5.81 -17.61
CA LYS A 83 2.74 -6.27 -16.61
C LYS A 83 2.19 -6.27 -15.19
N LEU A 84 0.92 -5.97 -14.99
CA LEU A 84 0.33 -5.91 -13.67
C LEU A 84 0.34 -7.31 -13.03
N SER A 85 0.86 -7.37 -11.80
CA SER A 85 1.14 -8.61 -11.08
C SER A 85 0.31 -8.76 -9.81
N PHE A 86 0.16 -7.66 -9.07
CA PHE A 86 -0.60 -7.64 -7.83
C PHE A 86 -1.42 -6.37 -7.72
N LEU A 87 -2.62 -6.55 -7.17
CA LEU A 87 -3.46 -5.51 -6.63
C LEU A 87 -3.37 -5.58 -5.11
N ARG A 88 -2.99 -4.48 -4.47
CA ARG A 88 -3.11 -4.31 -3.02
C ARG A 88 -4.08 -3.18 -2.76
N VAL A 89 -5.06 -3.43 -1.92
CA VAL A 89 -5.98 -2.39 -1.46
C VAL A 89 -6.06 -2.47 0.04
N PHE A 90 -5.90 -1.32 0.68
CA PHE A 90 -6.03 -1.14 2.12
C PHE A 90 -6.66 0.21 2.37
N ASP A 91 -7.05 0.45 3.60
CA ASP A 91 -7.83 1.62 3.91
C ASP A 91 -7.57 2.16 5.33
N ASP A 92 -7.96 3.43 5.48
CA ASP A 92 -8.13 4.07 6.77
C ASP A 92 -9.61 4.49 6.94
N ARG A 93 -9.92 5.38 7.88
CA ARG A 93 -11.29 5.85 8.09
C ARG A 93 -11.88 6.57 6.86
N ASP A 94 -11.06 7.36 6.17
CA ASP A 94 -11.49 8.38 5.23
C ASP A 94 -11.04 8.07 3.79
N HIS A 95 -10.08 7.17 3.60
CA HIS A 95 -9.46 6.87 2.31
C HIS A 95 -9.38 5.39 1.96
N TYR A 96 -9.54 5.09 0.67
CA TYR A 96 -9.09 3.84 0.06
C TYR A 96 -7.73 4.07 -0.62
N TYR A 97 -6.77 3.19 -0.36
CA TYR A 97 -5.45 3.17 -1.00
C TYR A 97 -5.33 1.97 -1.92
N VAL A 98 -5.05 2.24 -3.18
CA VAL A 98 -4.95 1.22 -4.23
C VAL A 98 -3.55 1.24 -4.79
N ASN A 99 -2.80 0.16 -4.57
CA ASN A 99 -1.46 -0.01 -5.11
C ASN A 99 -1.47 -1.04 -6.25
N LEU A 100 -1.06 -0.57 -7.43
CA LEU A 100 -0.89 -1.34 -8.65
C LEU A 100 0.58 -1.72 -8.77
N GLN A 101 0.87 -3.02 -8.68
CA GLN A 101 2.24 -3.52 -8.71
C GLN A 101 2.55 -4.22 -10.02
N HIS A 102 3.53 -3.71 -10.74
CA HIS A 102 3.99 -4.27 -12.01
C HIS A 102 5.20 -5.19 -11.82
N HIS A 103 5.32 -6.19 -12.67
CA HIS A 103 6.57 -6.92 -12.86
C HIS A 103 7.53 -6.02 -13.64
N ASP A 104 8.27 -5.19 -12.93
CA ASP A 104 9.39 -4.44 -13.51
C ASP A 104 10.73 -4.96 -12.98
N ASN A 105 11.71 -4.95 -13.88
CA ASN A 105 13.11 -5.09 -13.47
C ASN A 105 13.44 -3.90 -12.58
N SER A 106 13.97 -4.17 -11.39
CA SER A 106 14.39 -3.09 -10.49
C SER A 106 15.37 -2.17 -11.24
N PRO A 107 15.11 -0.85 -11.29
CA PRO A 107 16.00 0.07 -11.98
C PRO A 107 17.41 -0.05 -11.39
N ASP A 108 18.43 0.17 -12.22
CA ASP A 108 19.83 0.09 -11.81
C ASP A 108 20.22 1.32 -10.98
N LEU A 109 19.70 1.36 -9.75
CA LEU A 109 19.95 2.43 -8.79
C LEU A 109 21.11 2.03 -7.87
N PRO A 110 21.97 2.99 -7.48
CA PRO A 110 23.03 2.74 -6.48
C PRO A 110 22.49 2.24 -5.14
N ARG A 111 21.25 2.60 -4.80
CA ARG A 111 20.57 2.18 -3.58
C ARG A 111 19.27 1.46 -3.94
N GLN A 112 19.13 0.23 -3.45
CA GLN A 112 17.95 -0.60 -3.67
C GLN A 112 17.03 -0.53 -2.45
N TYR A 113 15.72 -0.42 -2.70
CA TYR A 113 14.69 -0.36 -1.67
C TYR A 113 13.90 -1.65 -1.65
N TYR A 114 13.63 -2.14 -0.45
CA TYR A 114 12.83 -3.33 -0.20
C TYR A 114 11.79 -3.03 0.88
N PRO A 115 10.59 -3.63 0.81
CA PRO A 115 9.64 -3.55 1.90
C PRO A 115 10.24 -4.12 3.19
N ALA A 116 10.02 -3.46 4.32
CA ALA A 116 10.40 -3.98 5.65
C ALA A 116 9.44 -5.07 6.13
N GLY A 117 9.25 -6.12 5.32
CA GLY A 117 8.22 -7.15 5.50
C GLY A 117 8.45 -8.10 6.67
N ASP A 118 9.58 -8.00 7.37
CA ASP A 118 9.88 -8.79 8.56
C ASP A 118 9.61 -8.04 9.87
N THR A 119 9.03 -6.85 9.80
CA THR A 119 8.41 -6.18 10.96
C THR A 119 7.33 -7.06 11.59
N LEU A 120 7.16 -6.98 12.91
CA LEU A 120 6.04 -7.62 13.62
C LEU A 120 4.80 -6.73 13.67
N LEU A 121 4.89 -5.52 13.11
CA LEU A 121 3.75 -4.62 12.95
C LEU A 121 2.91 -5.04 11.75
N GLU A 122 1.61 -4.81 11.87
CA GLU A 122 0.72 -4.93 10.72
C GLU A 122 1.18 -3.97 9.62
N ASN A 123 1.30 -4.50 8.41
CA ASN A 123 1.80 -3.72 7.29
C ASN A 123 1.25 -4.20 5.95
N VAL A 124 1.23 -3.28 4.99
CA VAL A 124 0.92 -3.58 3.60
C VAL A 124 2.13 -3.26 2.74
N THR A 125 2.67 -4.28 2.08
CA THR A 125 3.75 -4.10 1.11
C THR A 125 3.25 -3.40 -0.14
N ILE A 126 3.84 -2.25 -0.44
CA ILE A 126 3.59 -1.47 -1.65
C ILE A 126 4.83 -1.39 -2.52
N ARG A 127 4.62 -1.27 -3.83
CA ARG A 127 5.66 -0.92 -4.81
C ARG A 127 5.00 -0.27 -6.03
N GLY A 128 5.64 0.73 -6.62
CA GLY A 128 5.13 1.35 -7.83
C GLY A 128 3.94 2.27 -7.59
N LYS A 129 2.95 2.23 -8.48
CA LYS A 129 1.87 3.23 -8.55
C LYS A 129 0.87 3.02 -7.42
N MET A 130 0.58 4.07 -6.66
CA MET A 130 -0.46 4.10 -5.65
C MET A 130 -1.43 5.25 -5.90
N LEU A 131 -2.71 4.98 -5.70
CA LEU A 131 -3.81 5.91 -5.83
C LEU A 131 -4.52 6.00 -4.48
N ALA A 132 -4.90 7.20 -4.08
CA ALA A 132 -5.75 7.41 -2.90
C ALA A 132 -7.08 8.00 -3.32
N PHE A 133 -8.15 7.45 -2.76
CA PHE A 133 -9.52 7.88 -3.03
C PHE A 133 -10.20 8.25 -1.73
N ASP A 134 -11.00 9.31 -1.75
CA ASP A 134 -11.91 9.63 -0.67
C ASP A 134 -13.01 8.57 -0.58
N LYS A 135 -13.19 7.94 0.59
CA LYS A 135 -14.15 6.85 0.77
C LYS A 135 -15.61 7.27 0.59
N GLN A 136 -15.93 8.52 0.94
CA GLN A 136 -17.31 8.99 0.93
C GLN A 136 -17.78 9.30 -0.49
N THR A 137 -16.90 9.93 -1.28
CA THR A 137 -17.22 10.46 -2.61
C THR A 137 -16.67 9.59 -3.74
N GLY A 138 -15.76 8.66 -3.46
CA GLY A 138 -15.05 7.87 -4.46
C GLY A 138 -14.09 8.68 -5.33
N LYS A 139 -13.86 9.97 -5.01
CA LYS A 139 -13.01 10.84 -5.81
C LYS A 139 -11.54 10.51 -5.61
N LEU A 140 -10.80 10.46 -6.71
CA LEU A 140 -9.34 10.38 -6.68
C LEU A 140 -8.77 11.65 -6.03
N LEU A 141 -8.01 11.49 -4.96
CA LEU A 141 -7.32 12.58 -4.26
C LEU A 141 -5.93 12.80 -4.84
N TRP A 142 -5.15 11.73 -4.98
CA TRP A 142 -3.80 11.79 -5.51
C TRP A 142 -3.36 10.45 -6.09
N LYS A 143 -2.32 10.53 -6.93
CA LYS A 143 -1.59 9.39 -7.49
C LYS A 143 -0.10 9.64 -7.32
N LYS A 144 0.65 8.65 -6.87
CA LYS A 144 2.11 8.75 -6.68
C LYS A 144 2.76 7.38 -6.88
N THR A 145 3.97 7.39 -7.43
CA THR A 145 4.80 6.18 -7.53
C THR A 145 5.75 6.14 -6.34
N PHE A 146 5.79 5.01 -5.65
CA PHE A 146 6.65 4.79 -4.49
C PHE A 146 7.73 3.75 -4.77
N GLN A 147 8.88 3.94 -4.13
CA GLN A 147 9.85 2.86 -3.97
C GLN A 147 9.22 1.71 -3.16
N PRO A 148 9.71 0.47 -3.30
CA PRO A 148 9.22 -0.63 -2.49
C PRO A 148 9.31 -0.33 -0.98
N ALA A 149 8.17 -0.42 -0.29
CA ALA A 149 8.03 -0.05 1.12
C ALA A 149 6.94 -0.90 1.78
N SER A 150 6.99 -0.98 3.11
CA SER A 150 5.90 -1.48 3.95
C SER A 150 5.16 -0.29 4.54
N VAL A 151 3.86 -0.15 4.27
CA VAL A 151 3.00 0.83 4.94
C VAL A 151 2.63 0.26 6.31
N ILE A 152 3.16 0.87 7.38
CA ILE A 152 2.89 0.45 8.75
C ILE A 152 1.50 0.91 9.17
N ARG A 153 0.68 -0.03 9.63
CA ARG A 153 -0.65 0.24 10.16
C ARG A 153 -0.59 0.21 11.68
N LEU A 154 -1.05 1.29 12.30
CA LEU A 154 -1.13 1.41 13.75
C LEU A 154 -2.60 1.44 14.16
N GLU A 155 -3.31 0.33 13.92
CA GLU A 155 -4.69 0.22 14.40
C GLU A 155 -4.73 0.26 15.95
N PRO A 156 -5.72 0.93 16.56
CA PRO A 156 -6.89 1.60 15.96
C PRO A 156 -6.68 3.11 15.67
N TYR A 157 -5.45 3.61 15.66
CA TYR A 157 -5.18 5.05 15.56
C TYR A 157 -5.47 5.60 14.16
N ARG A 158 -6.08 6.80 14.14
CA ARG A 158 -6.34 7.56 12.91
C ARG A 158 -5.23 8.57 12.71
N LEU A 159 -4.26 8.19 11.89
CA LEU A 159 -3.13 9.05 11.59
C LEU A 159 -3.41 9.87 10.32
N PRO A 160 -3.08 11.17 10.30
CA PRO A 160 -3.17 11.99 9.09
C PRO A 160 -2.03 11.69 8.11
N VAL A 161 -1.25 10.62 8.36
CA VAL A 161 -0.09 10.24 7.57
C VAL A 161 -0.05 8.74 7.31
N LEU A 162 0.46 8.34 6.15
CA LEU A 162 0.97 6.99 5.91
C LEU A 162 2.43 6.93 6.33
N ILE A 163 2.81 5.88 7.05
CA ILE A 163 4.19 5.66 7.47
C ILE A 163 4.76 4.52 6.62
N LEU A 164 5.67 4.88 5.72
CA LEU A 164 6.33 3.93 4.84
C LEU A 164 7.68 3.58 5.45
N VAL A 165 7.96 2.28 5.56
CA VAL A 165 9.25 1.78 6.03
C VAL A 165 9.84 0.87 4.96
N SER A 166 11.05 1.21 4.54
CA SER A 166 11.83 0.43 3.59
C SER A 166 13.14 0.00 4.22
N ARG A 167 13.68 -1.12 3.75
CA ARG A 167 15.08 -1.45 3.88
C ARG A 167 15.82 -0.92 2.67
N THR A 168 16.97 -0.32 2.91
CA THR A 168 17.88 0.15 1.88
C THR A 168 19.13 -0.72 1.89
N ARG A 169 19.59 -1.08 0.69
CA ARG A 169 20.87 -1.76 0.48
C ARG A 169 21.70 -0.94 -0.51
N ASP A 170 22.93 -0.66 -0.15
CA ASP A 170 23.89 -0.07 -1.08
C ASP A 170 24.38 -1.15 -2.05
N ARG A 171 24.33 -0.86 -3.34
CA ARG A 171 24.75 -1.80 -4.39
C ARG A 171 26.27 -1.92 -4.47
N MET A 172 26.99 -0.83 -4.22
CA MET A 172 28.46 -0.78 -4.25
C MET A 172 29.07 -1.37 -2.98
N ASN A 173 28.37 -1.27 -1.86
CA ASN A 173 28.74 -1.94 -0.62
C ASN A 173 27.54 -2.76 -0.09
N PRO A 174 27.42 -4.03 -0.51
CA PRO A 174 26.28 -4.87 -0.15
C PRO A 174 26.11 -5.13 1.34
N ASN A 175 27.09 -4.79 2.19
CA ASN A 175 27.04 -4.88 3.65
C ASN A 175 26.43 -3.63 4.30
N LEU A 176 26.29 -2.52 3.58
CA LEU A 176 25.61 -1.32 4.06
C LEU A 176 24.11 -1.49 3.87
N HIS A 177 23.46 -1.80 5.00
CA HIS A 177 22.02 -1.88 5.12
C HIS A 177 21.52 -0.85 6.12
N SER A 178 20.42 -0.21 5.76
CA SER A 178 19.72 0.73 6.64
C SER A 178 18.21 0.58 6.52
N LEU A 179 17.51 1.20 7.45
CA LEU A 179 16.10 1.50 7.33
C LEU A 179 15.94 2.91 6.76
N ALA A 180 14.89 3.07 5.96
CA ALA A 180 14.37 4.36 5.53
C ALA A 180 12.92 4.47 5.96
N VAL A 181 12.54 5.63 6.47
CA VAL A 181 11.18 5.95 6.90
C VAL A 181 10.73 7.21 6.19
N GLU A 182 9.54 7.17 5.58
CA GLU A 182 8.87 8.30 4.96
C GLU A 182 7.48 8.48 5.56
N ALA A 183 7.09 9.71 5.87
CA ALA A 183 5.72 10.03 6.22
C ALA A 183 5.04 10.76 5.06
N ILE A 184 3.87 10.28 4.65
CA ILE A 184 3.09 10.83 3.54
C ILE A 184 1.79 11.41 4.08
N ASP A 185 1.48 12.67 3.78
CA ASP A 185 0.17 13.24 4.10
C ASP A 185 -0.93 12.48 3.34
N THR A 186 -1.92 11.94 4.06
CA THR A 186 -2.96 11.08 3.50
C THR A 186 -3.90 11.81 2.54
N ARG A 187 -4.05 13.13 2.70
CA ARG A 187 -4.98 13.96 1.91
C ARG A 187 -4.36 14.38 0.57
N THR A 188 -3.05 14.59 0.54
CA THR A 188 -2.34 15.21 -0.60
C THR A 188 -1.31 14.30 -1.27
N GLY A 189 -0.87 13.23 -0.61
CA GLY A 189 0.18 12.34 -1.09
C GLY A 189 1.59 12.95 -1.02
N LYS A 190 1.73 14.14 -0.42
CA LYS A 190 3.01 14.83 -0.26
C LYS A 190 3.86 14.15 0.80
N SER A 191 5.16 14.05 0.53
CA SER A 191 6.13 13.65 1.55
C SER A 191 6.27 14.78 2.56
N LEU A 192 6.02 14.47 3.83
CA LEU A 192 6.18 15.41 4.94
C LEU A 192 7.56 15.32 5.57
N GLY A 193 8.21 14.17 5.42
CA GLY A 193 9.55 13.93 5.91
C GLY A 193 10.04 12.56 5.44
N PHE A 194 11.34 12.49 5.21
CA PHE A 194 12.06 11.29 4.82
C PHE A 194 13.35 11.24 5.62
N HIS A 195 13.65 10.08 6.20
CA HIS A 195 14.93 9.84 6.84
C HIS A 195 15.38 8.42 6.50
N ASP A 196 16.57 8.29 5.96
CA ASP A 196 17.25 7.03 5.70
C ASP A 196 18.49 6.87 6.58
N GLU A 197 19.29 5.82 6.35
CA GLU A 197 20.50 5.57 7.16
C GLU A 197 20.20 5.30 8.65
N ILE A 198 18.96 4.92 8.95
CA ILE A 198 18.57 4.42 10.27
C ILE A 198 19.17 3.02 10.43
N LEU A 199 19.68 2.71 11.62
CA LEU A 199 20.23 1.39 11.92
C LEU A 199 19.20 0.30 11.58
N THR A 200 19.64 -0.73 10.84
CA THR A 200 18.77 -1.84 10.48
C THR A 200 18.27 -2.54 11.74
N ASP A 201 16.96 -2.70 11.83
CA ASP A 201 16.29 -3.35 12.94
C ASP A 201 15.03 -4.06 12.45
N ARG A 202 14.51 -4.97 13.27
CA ARG A 202 13.15 -5.49 13.13
C ARG A 202 12.27 -4.64 14.02
N LEU A 203 11.35 -3.88 13.42
CA LEU A 203 10.36 -3.13 14.18
C LEU A 203 9.38 -4.12 14.82
N VAL A 204 9.16 -3.97 16.13
CA VAL A 204 8.38 -4.91 16.95
C VAL A 204 7.08 -4.26 17.42
N TYR A 205 7.15 -2.98 17.78
CA TYR A 205 6.05 -2.28 18.44
C TYR A 205 5.88 -0.87 17.90
N GLY A 206 4.65 -0.38 17.89
CA GLY A 206 4.27 0.89 17.31
C GLY A 206 3.19 1.54 18.15
N THR A 207 3.36 2.82 18.49
CA THR A 207 2.40 3.57 19.33
C THR A 207 2.17 4.97 18.79
N TYR A 208 1.00 5.51 19.09
CA TYR A 208 0.70 6.92 18.88
C TYR A 208 0.31 7.58 20.21
N ASP A 209 1.01 8.65 20.56
CA ASP A 209 0.66 9.55 21.66
C ASP A 209 -0.10 10.76 21.09
N PRO A 210 -1.43 10.87 21.32
CA PRO A 210 -2.22 11.97 20.77
C PRO A 210 -1.93 13.31 21.45
N HIS A 211 -1.43 13.32 22.69
CA HIS A 211 -1.10 14.56 23.40
C HIS A 211 0.19 15.17 22.85
N LYS A 212 1.15 14.33 22.49
CA LYS A 212 2.42 14.75 21.85
C LYS A 212 2.37 14.75 20.33
N GLN A 213 1.28 14.25 19.76
CA GLN A 213 1.13 14.00 18.32
C GLN A 213 2.33 13.21 17.75
N ARG A 214 2.82 12.23 18.51
CA ARG A 214 4.04 11.48 18.20
C ARG A 214 3.72 10.04 17.88
N VAL A 215 4.20 9.56 16.74
CA VAL A 215 4.29 8.13 16.45
C VAL A 215 5.66 7.63 16.88
N SER A 216 5.70 6.48 17.54
CA SER A 216 6.95 5.79 17.88
C SER A 216 6.94 4.39 17.30
N LEU A 217 7.97 4.04 16.54
CA LEU A 217 8.22 2.69 16.05
C LEU A 217 9.47 2.15 16.75
N THR A 218 9.29 1.09 17.54
CA THR A 218 10.34 0.50 18.37
C THR A 218 10.72 -0.86 17.84
N GLY A 219 12.00 -1.02 17.51
CA GLY A 219 12.63 -2.32 17.26
C GLY A 219 13.43 -2.80 18.47
N HIS A 220 14.32 -3.77 18.25
CA HIS A 220 15.17 -4.31 19.31
C HIS A 220 16.31 -3.38 19.72
N ARG A 221 16.80 -2.55 18.80
CA ARG A 221 17.98 -1.69 18.95
C ARG A 221 17.69 -0.21 18.69
N THR A 222 16.58 0.06 18.01
CA THR A 222 16.22 1.39 17.52
C THR A 222 14.84 1.79 17.99
N THR A 223 14.65 3.08 18.24
CA THR A 223 13.33 3.68 18.31
C THR A 223 13.29 4.90 17.40
N ILE A 224 12.30 4.91 16.53
CA ILE A 224 12.06 5.96 15.54
C ILE A 224 10.85 6.77 16.02
N HIS A 225 11.04 8.05 16.24
CA HIS A 225 9.98 8.99 16.58
C HIS A 225 9.63 9.85 15.37
N LEU A 226 8.34 9.95 15.06
CA LEU A 226 7.78 10.86 14.08
C LEU A 226 6.87 11.85 14.81
N ASP A 227 7.30 13.10 14.88
CA ASP A 227 6.51 14.19 15.45
C ASP A 227 5.62 14.83 14.39
N LEU A 228 4.31 14.65 14.53
CA LEU A 228 3.31 15.26 13.66
C LEU A 228 3.05 16.69 14.15
N LEU A 229 3.83 17.67 13.68
CA LEU A 229 3.60 19.07 14.03
C LEU A 229 2.38 19.62 13.25
N SER A 230 1.66 20.57 13.86
CA SER A 230 0.48 21.19 13.26
C SER A 230 0.82 22.01 12.01
N GLU A 231 -0.20 22.30 11.19
CA GLU A 231 -0.11 23.04 9.91
C GLU A 231 0.62 24.39 10.00
N GLU A 232 0.70 25.00 11.19
CA GLU A 232 1.44 26.26 11.40
C GLU A 232 2.98 26.07 11.35
N THR A 233 3.48 24.84 11.56
CA THR A 233 4.93 24.56 11.60
C THR A 233 5.46 23.77 10.39
N LYS A 234 4.59 23.20 9.54
CA LYS A 234 4.92 22.49 8.27
C LYS A 234 6.22 21.65 8.30
N ALA A 235 6.54 21.01 9.40
CA ALA A 235 7.75 20.21 9.52
C ALA A 235 7.44 18.92 10.27
N LEU A 236 7.74 17.79 9.66
CA LEU A 236 7.85 16.53 10.39
C LEU A 236 9.27 16.47 10.96
N TYR A 237 9.39 16.33 12.28
CA TYR A 237 10.69 16.01 12.89
C TYR A 237 10.79 14.50 13.05
N LEU A 238 11.79 13.90 12.41
CA LEU A 238 12.07 12.47 12.52
C LEU A 238 13.36 12.29 13.30
N GLN A 239 13.26 11.67 14.47
CA GLN A 239 14.40 11.38 15.33
C GLN A 239 14.53 9.88 15.48
N ALA A 240 15.62 9.32 14.97
CA ALA A 240 16.01 7.95 15.29
C ALA A 240 16.99 8.00 16.46
N THR A 241 16.66 7.31 17.56
CA THR A 241 17.59 7.09 18.67
C THR A 241 18.03 5.63 18.65
N GLY A 242 19.33 5.42 18.59
CA GLY A 242 19.95 4.11 18.77
C GLY A 242 20.63 4.07 20.13
N SER A 243 20.28 3.09 20.96
CA SER A 243 21.08 2.79 22.15
C SER A 243 22.06 1.66 21.79
N PHE A 244 23.34 2.00 21.70
CA PHE A 244 24.41 1.02 21.59
C PHE A 244 24.74 0.55 23.01
N GLN A 245 24.02 -0.43 23.54
CA GLN A 245 24.53 -1.17 24.70
C GLN A 245 25.63 -2.08 24.17
N GLY A 246 26.88 -1.72 24.50
CA GLY A 246 28.08 -2.39 24.04
C GLY A 246 28.00 -3.91 24.24
N LEU A 247 28.35 -4.64 23.18
CA LEU A 247 28.83 -6.00 23.32
C LEU A 247 30.12 -5.93 24.12
N ASP A 248 30.04 -6.37 25.37
CA ASP A 248 31.18 -6.69 26.21
C ASP A 248 31.94 -7.83 25.50
N LEU A 249 33.05 -7.48 24.86
CA LEU A 249 33.98 -8.44 24.29
C LEU A 249 34.67 -9.14 25.47
N ARG A 250 34.30 -10.40 25.71
CA ARG A 250 35.17 -11.38 26.35
C ARG A 250 35.60 -12.40 25.32
#